data_AF-A0A7S2K2P5-F1
#
_entry.id   AF-A0A7S2K2P5-F1
#
_cell.length_a   1.000
_cell.length_b   1.000
_cell.length_c   1.000
_cell.angle_alpha   90.00
_cell.angle_beta   90.00
_cell.angle_gamma   90.00
#
_symmetry.space_group_name_H-M   'P 1'
#
loop_
_entity.id
_entity.type
_entity.pdbx_description
1 polymer ?
#
loop_
_entity_poly.entity_id
_entity_poly.type
_entity_poly.pdbx_seq_one_letter_code
_entity_poly.pdbx_strand_id
1 'polypeptide(L)'
;NFKNEGIAGCVVLYVGGMAELFQSSRDEERLYLSKRKGFIKLALREGVEVCPVYFFGNTSALSILKGSLLTYLSRKLQISVTIIWGRFGLPIPRDDKIMCVIGRPLGIPHIENPSDADVNKWHSKYCSEVKRIFD
;
A
#
# COMPACT_ATOMS: atom_id res chain seq x y z
N ASN A 1 14.84 15.92 -2.25
CA ASN A 1 16.31 15.81 -2.12
C ASN A 1 16.67 14.61 -1.26
N PHE A 2 16.59 13.39 -1.82
CA PHE A 2 17.01 12.14 -1.17
C PHE A 2 18.45 11.74 -1.58
N LYS A 3 19.32 12.72 -1.84
CA LYS A 3 20.65 12.52 -2.44
C LYS A 3 21.81 12.42 -1.43
N ASN A 4 21.53 12.22 -0.14
CA ASN A 4 22.57 11.95 0.85
C ASN A 4 22.54 10.45 1.17
N GLU A 5 23.70 9.79 1.11
CA GLU A 5 23.89 8.42 1.60
C GLU A 5 23.63 8.40 3.11
N GLY A 6 22.37 8.12 3.47
CA GLY A 6 21.98 7.86 4.84
C GLY A 6 22.48 6.47 5.28
N ILE A 7 22.47 6.25 6.59
CA ILE A 7 22.68 4.92 7.20
C ILE A 7 21.75 3.91 6.49
N ALA A 8 22.24 2.69 6.24
CA ALA A 8 21.44 1.59 5.72
C ALA A 8 20.09 1.55 6.46
N GLY A 9 19.02 1.88 5.73
CA GLY A 9 17.73 2.18 6.30
C GLY A 9 16.62 1.46 5.56
N CYS A 10 15.55 1.13 6.28
CA CYS A 10 14.34 0.54 5.70
C CYS A 10 13.26 1.62 5.58
N VAL A 11 12.60 1.67 4.43
CA VAL A 11 11.44 2.55 4.20
C VAL A 11 10.22 1.68 3.96
N VAL A 12 9.15 1.95 4.71
CA VAL A 12 7.85 1.31 4.52
C VAL A 12 6.95 2.23 3.70
N LEU A 13 6.40 1.70 2.60
CA LEU A 13 5.51 2.46 1.72
C LEU A 13 4.12 1.81 1.65
N TYR A 14 3.10 2.58 2.04
CA TYR A 14 1.70 2.21 1.85
C TYR A 14 1.22 2.63 0.45
N VAL A 15 1.27 1.70 -0.50
CA VAL A 15 1.00 1.99 -1.92
C VAL A 15 -0.47 2.35 -2.21
N GLY A 16 -1.42 1.78 -1.47
CA GLY A 16 -2.85 1.96 -1.70
C GLY A 16 -3.42 3.36 -1.46
N GLY A 17 -2.97 4.01 -0.40
CA GLY A 17 -3.41 5.34 0.03
C GLY A 17 -4.93 5.47 0.19
N MET A 18 -5.47 6.66 -0.09
CA MET A 18 -6.90 6.96 0.08
C MET A 18 -7.84 6.08 -0.76
N ALA A 19 -7.38 5.53 -1.89
CA ALA A 19 -8.23 4.71 -2.75
C ALA A 19 -8.64 3.40 -2.07
N GLU A 20 -7.72 2.77 -1.34
CA GLU A 20 -8.01 1.58 -0.51
C GLU A 20 -8.86 1.95 0.69
N LEU A 21 -8.58 3.09 1.32
CA LEU A 21 -9.30 3.56 2.50
C LEU A 21 -10.83 3.60 2.28
N PHE A 22 -11.28 4.24 1.19
CA PHE A 22 -12.71 4.36 0.88
C PHE A 22 -13.37 3.04 0.43
N GLN A 23 -12.57 2.03 0.11
CA GLN A 23 -13.04 0.70 -0.27
C GLN A 23 -12.84 -0.36 0.80
N SER A 24 -12.24 0.01 1.93
CA SER A 24 -12.12 -0.84 3.11
C SER A 24 -13.47 -1.48 3.44
N SER A 25 -13.48 -2.80 3.55
CA SER A 25 -14.63 -3.60 3.94
C SER A 25 -14.19 -4.61 4.99
N ARG A 26 -15.13 -5.02 5.83
CA ARG A 26 -14.93 -6.13 6.75
C ARG A 26 -15.05 -7.50 6.09
N ASP A 27 -15.83 -7.55 5.01
CA ASP A 27 -16.16 -8.80 4.31
C ASP A 27 -15.18 -9.12 3.16
N GLU A 28 -14.45 -8.12 2.67
CA GLU A 28 -13.58 -8.26 1.51
C GLU A 28 -12.35 -7.35 1.64
N GLU A 29 -11.17 -7.92 1.39
CA GLU A 29 -9.92 -7.17 1.31
C GLU A 29 -9.64 -6.78 -0.15
N ARG A 30 -9.41 -5.49 -0.40
CA ARG A 30 -9.19 -4.96 -1.76
C ARG A 30 -7.88 -4.18 -1.82
N LEU A 31 -7.03 -4.56 -2.77
CA LEU A 31 -5.73 -3.93 -2.99
C LEU A 31 -5.70 -3.15 -4.32
N TYR A 32 -5.29 -1.88 -4.26
CA TYR A 32 -5.14 -0.97 -5.38
C TYR A 32 -3.69 -0.91 -5.87
N LEU A 33 -3.19 -2.03 -6.38
CA LEU A 33 -1.78 -2.17 -6.75
C LEU A 33 -1.52 -2.10 -8.27
N SER A 34 -2.45 -2.57 -9.10
CA SER A 34 -2.23 -2.83 -10.54
C SER A 34 -1.77 -1.61 -11.35
N LYS A 35 -2.29 -0.43 -11.03
CA LYS A 35 -1.96 0.84 -11.70
C LYS A 35 -0.84 1.63 -11.01
N ARG A 36 -0.41 1.22 -9.81
CA ARG A 36 0.54 1.97 -8.99
C ARG A 36 1.94 1.41 -9.16
N LYS A 37 2.69 1.96 -10.11
CA LYS A 37 4.01 1.45 -10.51
C LYS A 37 5.19 2.34 -10.10
N GLY A 38 4.90 3.53 -9.56
CA GLY A 38 5.91 4.53 -9.23
C GLY A 38 6.95 4.05 -8.22
N PHE A 39 6.56 3.23 -7.24
CA PHE A 39 7.49 2.69 -6.26
C PHE A 39 8.49 1.69 -6.87
N ILE A 40 8.06 0.88 -7.84
CA ILE A 40 8.96 0.00 -8.60
C ILE A 40 9.89 0.83 -9.49
N LYS A 41 9.36 1.89 -10.13
CA LYS A 41 10.19 2.80 -10.91
C LYS A 41 11.28 3.45 -10.06
N LEU A 42 10.96 3.84 -8.84
CA LEU A 42 11.94 4.37 -7.89
C LEU A 42 12.92 3.28 -7.44
N ALA A 43 12.44 2.09 -7.08
CA ALA A 43 13.30 0.99 -6.66
C ALA A 43 14.31 0.57 -7.74
N LEU A 44 13.89 0.59 -9.02
CA LEU A 44 14.79 0.38 -10.16
C LEU A 44 15.86 1.47 -10.25
N ARG A 45 15.48 2.74 -10.04
CA ARG A 45 16.44 3.85 -10.06
C ARG A 45 17.45 3.82 -8.93
N GLU A 46 17.08 3.26 -7.79
CA GLU A 46 17.97 3.20 -6.62
C GLU A 46 18.68 1.84 -6.51
N GLY A 47 18.20 0.80 -7.18
CA GLY A 47 18.77 -0.56 -7.08
C GLY A 47 18.55 -1.19 -5.70
N VAL A 48 17.39 -0.97 -5.10
CA VAL A 48 17.08 -1.42 -3.73
C VAL A 48 16.23 -2.68 -3.71
N GLU A 49 16.39 -3.49 -2.67
CA GLU A 49 15.54 -4.65 -2.45
C GLU A 49 14.11 -4.23 -2.08
N VAL A 50 13.11 -4.87 -2.69
CA VAL A 50 11.70 -4.59 -2.40
C VAL A 50 11.04 -5.83 -1.83
N CYS A 51 10.54 -5.72 -0.60
CA CYS A 51 9.80 -6.80 0.05
C CYS A 51 8.29 -6.50 0.08
N PRO A 52 7.43 -7.35 -0.51
CA PRO A 52 5.99 -7.23 -0.33
C PRO A 52 5.60 -7.62 1.09
N VAL A 53 4.76 -6.80 1.73
CA VAL A 53 4.22 -7.05 3.08
C VAL A 53 2.71 -6.88 3.02
N TYR A 54 1.98 -7.84 3.58
CA TYR A 54 0.53 -7.84 3.62
C TYR A 54 0.02 -7.98 5.06
N PHE A 55 -1.06 -7.26 5.38
CA PHE A 55 -1.67 -7.26 6.72
C PHE A 55 -3.12 -7.72 6.63
N PHE A 56 -3.37 -8.99 6.87
CA PHE A 56 -4.72 -9.54 6.94
C PHE A 56 -5.45 -9.03 8.18
N GLY A 57 -6.74 -8.75 8.05
CA GLY A 57 -7.58 -8.22 9.12
C GLY A 57 -7.37 -6.73 9.41
N ASN A 58 -6.48 -6.05 8.68
CA ASN A 58 -6.25 -4.62 8.91
C ASN A 58 -7.49 -3.76 8.57
N THR A 59 -8.29 -4.17 7.58
CA THR A 59 -9.51 -3.44 7.17
C THR A 59 -10.65 -3.58 8.17
N SER A 60 -10.61 -4.55 9.09
CA SER A 60 -11.69 -4.78 10.07
C SER A 60 -11.54 -3.92 11.33
N ALA A 61 -10.31 -3.53 11.67
CA ALA A 61 -9.97 -2.79 12.88
C ALA A 61 -10.77 -1.48 13.04
N LEU A 62 -10.99 -0.74 11.95
CA LEU A 62 -11.76 0.51 11.92
C LEU A 62 -12.73 0.54 10.74
N SER A 63 -13.96 0.96 11.00
CA SER A 63 -14.98 1.23 9.98
C SER A 63 -14.91 2.69 9.56
N ILE A 64 -15.28 2.96 8.31
CA ILE A 64 -15.18 4.28 7.70
C ILE A 64 -16.53 4.66 7.10
N LEU A 65 -16.95 5.91 7.28
CA LEU A 65 -18.17 6.41 6.66
C LEU A 65 -17.98 6.50 5.16
N LYS A 66 -18.70 5.65 4.43
CA LYS A 66 -18.74 5.67 2.97
C LYS A 66 -19.82 6.66 2.53
N GLY A 67 -19.39 7.82 2.03
CA GLY A 67 -20.28 8.86 1.50
C GLY A 67 -19.74 9.46 0.21
N SER A 68 -20.58 9.57 -0.82
CA SER A 68 -20.20 10.11 -2.13
C SER A 68 -19.64 11.54 -2.03
N LEU A 69 -20.26 12.38 -1.21
CA LEU A 69 -19.83 13.75 -0.95
C LEU A 69 -18.50 13.83 -0.18
N LEU A 70 -18.34 13.04 0.88
CA LEU A 70 -17.10 13.02 1.69
C LEU A 70 -15.92 12.50 0.88
N THR A 71 -16.15 11.47 0.05
CA THR A 71 -15.14 10.92 -0.84
C THR A 71 -14.75 11.93 -1.92
N TYR A 72 -15.73 12.65 -2.48
CA TYR A 72 -15.48 13.72 -3.45
C TYR A 72 -14.67 14.87 -2.84
N LEU A 73 -15.08 15.37 -1.67
CA LEU A 73 -14.37 16.43 -0.94
C LEU A 73 -12.96 16.01 -0.56
N SER A 74 -12.77 14.79 -0.04
CA SER A 74 -11.45 14.29 0.33
C SER A 74 -10.50 14.18 -0.87
N ARG A 75 -11.01 13.71 -2.02
CA ARG A 75 -10.24 13.68 -3.27
C ARG A 75 -9.94 15.08 -3.80
N LYS A 76 -10.90 16.00 -3.73
CA LYS A 76 -10.72 17.38 -4.22
C LYS A 76 -9.73 18.17 -3.37
N LEU A 77 -9.79 18.01 -2.05
CA LEU A 77 -8.94 18.72 -1.10
C LEU A 77 -7.59 18.02 -0.88
N GLN A 78 -7.41 16.78 -1.35
CA GLN A 78 -6.25 15.94 -1.02
C GLN A 78 -6.04 15.76 0.50
N ILE A 79 -7.11 15.91 1.27
CA ILE A 79 -7.14 15.72 2.72
C ILE A 79 -8.08 14.55 3.00
N SER A 80 -7.67 13.61 3.85
CA SER A 80 -8.52 12.50 4.26
C SER A 80 -9.58 12.99 5.27
N VAL A 81 -10.68 13.56 4.77
CA VAL A 81 -11.85 13.89 5.60
C VAL A 81 -12.67 12.62 5.77
N THR A 82 -12.24 11.76 6.70
CA THR A 82 -12.89 10.48 6.99
C THR A 82 -13.38 10.42 8.43
N ILE A 83 -14.64 10.01 8.59
CA ILE A 83 -15.20 9.65 9.88
C ILE A 83 -14.93 8.16 10.08
N ILE A 84 -14.17 7.83 11.12
CA ILE A 84 -13.74 6.46 11.45
C ILE A 84 -14.28 6.05 12.82
N TRP A 85 -14.65 4.78 12.98
CA TRP A 85 -15.09 4.23 14.27
C TRP A 85 -14.73 2.76 14.43
N GLY A 86 -14.56 2.34 15.68
CA GLY A 86 -14.23 0.97 16.07
C GLY A 86 -15.00 0.56 17.33
N ARG A 87 -14.30 0.40 18.46
CA ARG A 87 -14.91 -0.01 19.75
C ARG A 87 -15.86 1.06 20.26
N PHE A 88 -17.04 0.64 20.71
CA PHE A 88 -18.06 1.51 21.32
C PHE A 88 -18.46 2.73 20.46
N GLY A 89 -18.25 2.67 19.14
CA GLY A 89 -18.52 3.79 18.22
C GLY A 89 -17.46 4.91 18.24
N LEU A 90 -16.36 4.75 19.00
CA LEU A 90 -15.26 5.71 19.10
C LEU A 90 -14.17 5.43 18.05
N PRO A 91 -13.26 6.36 17.75
CA PRO A 91 -12.12 6.15 16.85
C PRO A 91 -11.01 5.29 17.50
N ILE A 92 -11.41 4.21 18.19
CA ILE A 92 -10.54 3.26 18.85
C ILE A 92 -10.60 1.94 18.06
N PRO A 93 -9.47 1.39 17.58
CA PRO A 93 -9.45 0.13 16.87
C PRO A 93 -10.12 -1.00 17.64
N ARG A 94 -10.79 -1.89 16.92
CA ARG A 94 -11.34 -3.14 17.46
C ARG A 94 -10.23 -4.12 17.76
N ASP A 95 -10.52 -5.05 18.66
CA ASP A 95 -9.62 -6.15 19.01
C ASP A 95 -9.72 -7.27 17.97
N ASP A 96 -9.59 -6.89 16.70
CA ASP A 96 -9.60 -7.80 15.57
C ASP A 96 -8.17 -8.34 15.36
N LYS A 97 -8.03 -9.64 15.09
CA LYS A 97 -6.71 -10.25 14.86
C LYS A 97 -6.10 -9.73 13.57
N ILE A 98 -4.90 -9.14 13.66
CA ILE A 98 -4.11 -8.71 12.50
C ILE A 98 -2.95 -9.68 12.29
N MET A 99 -2.81 -10.19 11.07
CA MET A 99 -1.71 -11.09 10.70
C MET A 99 -0.83 -10.42 9.64
N CYS A 100 0.44 -10.22 9.98
CA CYS A 100 1.45 -9.70 9.06
C CYS A 100 2.14 -10.86 8.35
N VAL A 101 2.11 -10.84 7.01
CA VAL A 101 2.83 -11.81 6.17
C VAL A 101 3.84 -11.05 5.32
N ILE A 102 5.09 -11.48 5.41
CA ILE A 102 6.22 -10.92 4.67
C ILE A 102 6.53 -11.87 3.52
N GLY A 103 6.49 -11.35 2.30
CA GLY A 103 6.82 -12.13 1.11
C GLY A 103 8.31 -12.23 0.86
N ARG A 104 8.66 -12.84 -0.28
CA ARG A 104 10.05 -12.96 -0.67
C ARG A 104 10.59 -11.60 -1.12
N PRO A 105 11.79 -11.20 -0.69
CA PRO A 105 12.42 -10.00 -1.20
C PRO A 105 12.69 -10.12 -2.71
N LEU A 106 12.45 -9.04 -3.43
CA LEU A 106 12.73 -8.92 -4.86
C LEU A 106 14.04 -8.17 -5.03
N GLY A 107 15.06 -8.86 -5.57
CA GLY A 107 16.31 -8.23 -5.98
C GLY A 107 16.09 -7.36 -7.23
N ILE A 108 15.73 -6.10 -7.02
CA ILE A 108 15.53 -5.13 -8.09
C ILE A 108 16.89 -4.59 -8.56
N PRO A 109 17.23 -4.68 -9.85
CA PRO A 109 18.49 -4.15 -10.37
C PRO A 109 18.46 -2.62 -10.43
N HIS A 110 19.63 -2.01 -10.34
CA HIS A 110 19.79 -0.58 -10.59
C HIS A 110 19.70 -0.27 -12.10
N ILE A 111 18.79 0.61 -12.49
CA ILE A 111 18.59 1.13 -13.85
C ILE A 111 18.28 2.63 -13.71
N GLU A 112 19.20 3.50 -14.13
CA GLU A 112 19.06 4.96 -13.99
C GLU A 112 17.81 5.52 -14.68
N ASN A 113 17.53 5.04 -15.90
CA ASN A 113 16.37 5.43 -16.71
C ASN A 113 15.54 4.20 -17.10
N PRO A 114 14.74 3.64 -16.17
CA PRO A 114 13.99 2.42 -16.42
C PRO A 114 12.89 2.69 -17.45
N SER A 115 12.79 1.81 -18.44
CA SER A 115 11.71 1.85 -19.43
C SER A 115 10.39 1.40 -18.82
N ASP A 116 9.26 1.71 -19.47
CA ASP A 116 7.96 1.21 -19.02
C ASP A 116 7.89 -0.32 -19.06
N ALA A 117 8.62 -0.96 -19.98
CA ALA A 117 8.73 -2.42 -20.04
C ALA A 117 9.45 -2.99 -18.80
N ASP A 118 10.54 -2.36 -18.35
CA ASP A 118 11.25 -2.75 -17.14
C ASP A 118 10.36 -2.60 -15.91
N VAL A 119 9.70 -1.45 -15.79
CA VAL A 119 8.77 -1.18 -14.68
C VAL A 119 7.64 -2.20 -14.68
N ASN A 120 7.04 -2.51 -15.82
CA ASN A 120 5.96 -3.50 -15.94
C ASN A 120 6.42 -4.92 -15.59
N LYS A 121 7.62 -5.30 -16.01
CA LYS A 121 8.21 -6.62 -15.71
C LYS A 121 8.38 -6.80 -14.20
N TRP A 122 9.00 -5.84 -13.53
CA TRP A 122 9.26 -5.93 -12.09
C TRP A 122 7.99 -5.72 -11.24
N HIS A 123 7.10 -4.84 -11.68
CA HIS A 123 5.80 -4.65 -11.03
C HIS A 123 4.92 -5.91 -11.13
N SER A 124 4.94 -6.61 -12.27
CA SER A 124 4.24 -7.89 -12.41
C SER A 124 4.80 -8.95 -11.46
N LYS A 125 6.12 -9.03 -11.27
CA LYS A 125 6.75 -9.91 -10.28
C LYS A 125 6.30 -9.56 -8.86
N TYR A 126 6.31 -8.27 -8.51
CA TYR A 126 5.82 -7.80 -7.21
C TYR A 126 4.35 -8.19 -6.99
N CYS A 127 3.47 -7.95 -7.97
CA CYS A 127 2.06 -8.31 -7.87
C CYS A 127 1.86 -9.83 -7.75
N SER A 128 2.69 -10.63 -8.42
CA SER A 128 2.62 -12.09 -8.33
C SER A 128 3.03 -12.58 -6.94
N GLU A 129 4.06 -11.99 -6.34
CA GLU A 129 4.44 -12.30 -4.96
C GLU A 129 3.39 -11.85 -3.94
N VAL A 130 2.77 -10.69 -4.14
CA VAL A 130 1.66 -10.23 -3.29
C VAL A 130 0.47 -11.20 -3.36
N LYS A 131 0.11 -11.68 -4.56
CA LYS A 131 -0.95 -12.70 -4.69
C LYS A 131 -0.56 -14.00 -3.98
N ARG A 132 0.69 -14.46 -4.16
CA ARG A 132 1.19 -15.68 -3.51
C ARG A 132 1.19 -15.65 -1.98
N ILE A 133 1.33 -14.47 -1.36
CA ILE A 133 1.24 -14.35 0.10
C ILE A 133 -0.19 -14.09 0.58
N PHE A 134 -1.10 -13.74 -0.34
CA PHE A 134 -2.51 -13.57 -0.07
C PHE A 134 -3.26 -14.91 -0.13
N ASP A 135 -2.96 -15.71 -1.16
CA ASP A 135 -3.49 -17.07 -1.38
C ASP A 135 -2.86 -18.10 -0.42
#